data_AF-A0A2E4EL19-F1
#
_entry.id   AF-A0A2E4EL19-F1
#
_cell.length_a   1.000
_cell.length_b   1.000
_cell.length_c   1.000
_cell.angle_alpha   90.00
_cell.angle_beta   90.00
_cell.angle_gamma   90.00
#
_symmetry.space_group_name_H-M   'P 1'
#
loop_
_entity.id
_entity.type
_entity.pdbx_description
1 polymer ?
#
loop_
_entity_poly.entity_id
_entity_poly.type
_entity_poly.pdbx_seq_one_letter_code
_entity_poly.pdbx_strand_id
1 'polypeptide(L)'
;MDHIGPAIILSVMFLGTALVTFVFASFRLRRKILEAGKLEIEPEQIKALYHVSQNKLSPLKWGLVGLFAGMGLIVIQFLPFDANTTLPWGIEITCIAIGFLIYYFVAKNMSSEA
;
A
#
# COMPACT_ATOMS: atom_id res chain seq x y z
N MET A 1 -12.65 -25.31 -16.45
CA MET A 1 -12.04 -24.03 -16.03
C MET A 1 -11.67 -24.13 -14.55
N ASP A 2 -11.11 -25.26 -14.13
CA ASP A 2 -11.24 -25.73 -12.73
C ASP A 2 -9.93 -25.64 -11.94
N HIS A 3 -8.89 -25.05 -12.53
CA HIS A 3 -7.56 -24.91 -11.93
C HIS A 3 -7.15 -23.45 -11.71
N ILE A 4 -7.97 -22.49 -12.15
CA ILE A 4 -7.67 -21.04 -12.01
C ILE A 4 -7.80 -20.59 -10.55
N GLY A 5 -8.80 -21.07 -9.82
CA GLY A 5 -8.97 -20.78 -8.38
C GLY A 5 -7.77 -21.21 -7.54
N PRO A 6 -7.34 -22.48 -7.60
CA PRO A 6 -6.16 -22.97 -6.89
C PRO A 6 -4.87 -22.22 -7.27
N ALA A 7 -4.70 -21.88 -8.55
CA ALA A 7 -3.53 -21.16 -9.04
C ALA A 7 -3.42 -19.74 -8.45
N ILE A 8 -4.54 -19.03 -8.31
CA ILE A 8 -4.58 -17.69 -7.72
C ILE A 8 -4.20 -17.75 -6.24
N ILE A 9 -4.72 -18.73 -5.49
CA ILE A 9 -4.44 -18.90 -4.05
C ILE A 9 -2.95 -19.17 -3.83
N LEU A 10 -2.36 -20.07 -4.63
CA LEU A 10 -0.92 -20.38 -4.59
C LEU A 10 -0.06 -19.15 -4.91
N SER A 11 -0.46 -18.36 -5.91
CA SER A 11 0.27 -17.15 -6.30
C SER A 11 0.27 -16.10 -5.19
N VAL A 12 -0.88 -15.83 -4.56
CA VAL A 12 -1.01 -14.85 -3.46
C VAL A 12 -0.21 -15.28 -2.23
N MET A 13 -0.26 -16.55 -1.85
CA MET A 13 0.51 -17.09 -0.72
C MET A 13 2.03 -16.98 -0.96
N PHE A 14 2.48 -17.29 -2.19
CA PHE A 14 3.89 -17.19 -2.55
C PHE A 14 4.39 -15.73 -2.58
N LEU A 15 3.61 -14.81 -3.16
CA LEU A 15 3.97 -13.40 -3.17
C LEU A 15 4.01 -12.82 -1.75
N GLY A 16 3.05 -13.19 -0.90
CA GLY A 16 2.98 -12.73 0.48
C GLY A 16 4.23 -13.11 1.27
N THR A 17 4.66 -14.38 1.18
CA THR A 17 5.88 -14.85 1.86
C THR A 17 7.14 -14.19 1.30
N ALA A 18 7.27 -14.06 -0.02
CA ALA A 18 8.40 -13.38 -0.66
C ALA A 18 8.53 -11.92 -0.24
N LEU A 19 7.42 -11.18 -0.14
CA LEU A 19 7.41 -9.80 0.33
C LEU A 19 7.84 -9.69 1.80
N VAL A 20 7.33 -10.57 2.67
CA VAL A 20 7.74 -10.61 4.08
C VAL A 20 9.24 -10.88 4.20
N THR A 21 9.76 -11.85 3.46
CA THR A 21 11.20 -12.15 3.44
C THR A 21 12.01 -10.98 2.90
N PHE A 22 11.55 -10.32 1.83
CA PHE A 22 12.22 -9.16 1.25
C PHE A 22 12.28 -7.97 2.22
N VAL A 23 11.19 -7.69 2.93
CA VAL A 23 11.15 -6.66 3.97
C VAL A 23 12.15 -6.99 5.08
N PHE A 24 12.13 -8.23 5.57
CA PHE A 24 13.06 -8.66 6.63
C PHE A 24 14.53 -8.59 6.19
N ALA A 25 14.83 -9.02 4.96
CA ALA A 25 16.16 -8.94 4.36
C ALA A 25 16.61 -7.47 4.21
N SER A 26 15.72 -6.60 3.74
CA SER A 26 15.96 -5.17 3.62
C SER A 26 16.24 -4.51 4.98
N PHE A 27 15.52 -4.91 6.03
CA PHE A 27 15.78 -4.46 7.40
C PHE A 27 17.15 -4.93 7.90
N ARG A 28 17.52 -6.20 7.68
CA ARG A 28 18.86 -6.69 8.07
C ARG A 28 19.97 -5.99 7.31
N LEU A 29 19.77 -5.72 6.01
CA LEU A 29 20.75 -5.04 5.17
C LEU A 29 20.95 -3.59 5.62
N ARG A 30 19.86 -2.86 5.87
CA ARG A 30 19.91 -1.49 6.41
C ARG A 30 20.61 -1.44 7.77
N ARG A 31 20.33 -2.42 8.65
CA ARG A 31 21.00 -2.53 9.95
C ARG A 31 22.51 -2.79 9.78
N LYS A 32 22.91 -3.68 8.87
CA LYS A 32 24.33 -3.92 8.57
C LYS A 32 25.03 -2.70 7.97
N ILE A 33 24.37 -1.95 7.10
CA ILE A 33 24.93 -0.70 6.53
C ILE A 33 25.11 0.35 7.62
N LEU A 34 24.18 0.48 8.57
CA LEU A 34 24.31 1.39 9.71
C LEU A 34 25.43 0.96 10.69
N GLU A 35 25.61 -0.34 10.90
CA GLU A 35 26.69 -0.88 11.73
C GLU A 35 28.06 -0.74 11.04
N ALA A 36 28.14 -0.94 9.71
CA ALA A 36 29.36 -0.76 8.91
C ALA A 36 29.70 0.71 8.64
N GLY A 37 28.68 1.57 8.56
CA GLY A 37 28.79 3.01 8.30
C GLY A 37 29.25 3.86 9.49
N LYS A 38 29.45 3.26 10.67
CA LYS A 38 30.01 3.95 11.84
C LYS A 38 31.50 4.31 11.69
N LEU A 39 32.19 3.85 10.65
CA LEU A 39 33.62 4.11 10.47
C LEU A 39 33.94 5.22 9.45
N GLU A 40 33.14 5.47 8.40
CA GLU A 40 33.53 6.41 7.32
C GLU A 40 32.33 7.00 6.53
N ILE A 41 31.32 7.62 7.17
CA ILE A 41 30.22 8.24 6.40
C ILE A 41 30.14 9.75 6.66
N GLU A 42 30.50 10.51 5.62
CA GLU A 42 30.25 11.94 5.47
C GLU A 42 28.77 12.28 5.74
N PRO A 43 28.47 13.39 6.44
CA PRO A 43 27.12 13.76 6.92
C PRO A 43 26.06 13.88 5.79
N GLU A 44 26.50 14.00 4.54
CA GLU A 44 25.64 14.15 3.37
C GLU A 44 24.90 12.85 2.99
N GLN A 45 25.52 11.67 3.17
CA GLN A 45 24.89 10.39 2.84
C GLN A 45 23.82 9.98 3.88
N ILE A 46 23.97 10.43 5.13
CA ILE A 46 22.97 10.23 6.19
C ILE A 46 21.69 11.03 5.88
N LYS A 47 21.84 12.24 5.31
CA LYS A 47 20.71 13.06 4.85
C LYS A 47 19.93 12.39 3.71
N ALA A 48 20.61 11.77 2.74
CA ALA A 48 19.96 11.07 1.64
C ALA A 48 19.12 9.86 2.11
N LEU A 49 19.64 9.09 3.09
CA LEU A 49 18.90 8.00 3.73
C LEU A 49 17.67 8.48 4.52
N TYR A 50 17.77 9.64 5.16
CA TYR A 50 16.63 10.28 5.85
C TYR A 50 15.56 10.79 4.88
N HIS A 51 15.94 11.28 3.71
CA HIS A 51 14.99 11.74 2.70
C HIS A 51 14.15 10.59 2.10
N VAL A 52 14.71 9.38 2.02
CA VAL A 52 13.98 8.16 1.63
C VAL A 52 12.98 7.72 2.73
N SER A 53 13.26 8.08 3.99
CA SER A 53 12.38 7.82 5.15
C SER A 53 11.23 8.83 5.28
N GLN A 54 11.35 10.02 4.70
CA GLN A 54 10.33 11.08 4.68
C GLN A 54 9.09 10.76 3.83
N ASN A 55 8.87 9.50 3.46
CA ASN A 55 7.63 9.04 2.83
C ASN A 55 6.47 8.96 3.86
N LYS A 56 6.32 9.97 4.72
CA LYS A 56 5.26 10.14 5.72
C LYS A 56 3.85 10.06 5.13
N LEU A 57 3.73 10.29 3.82
CA LEU A 57 2.49 10.21 3.07
C LEU A 57 2.13 8.78 2.62
N SER A 58 3.06 7.82 2.70
CA SER A 58 2.86 6.43 2.28
C SER A 58 1.93 5.63 3.21
N PRO A 59 1.94 5.82 4.54
CA PRO A 59 0.90 5.24 5.41
C PRO A 59 -0.47 5.90 5.19
N LEU A 60 -0.49 7.21 4.89
CA LEU A 60 -1.73 7.98 4.72
C LEU A 60 -2.52 7.54 3.47
N LYS A 61 -1.84 7.17 2.36
CA LYS A 61 -2.51 6.57 1.18
C LYS A 61 -3.22 5.27 1.52
N TRP A 62 -2.57 4.36 2.23
CA TRP A 62 -3.12 3.02 2.49
C TRP A 62 -4.27 3.08 3.51
N GLY A 63 -4.18 3.99 4.50
CA GLY A 63 -5.29 4.24 5.42
C GLY A 63 -6.53 4.79 4.72
N LEU A 64 -6.36 5.77 3.82
CA LEU A 64 -7.48 6.38 3.11
C LEU A 64 -8.12 5.42 2.10
N VAL A 65 -7.31 4.68 1.34
CA VAL A 65 -7.81 3.65 0.41
C VAL A 65 -8.55 2.55 1.16
N GLY A 66 -8.01 2.07 2.30
CA GLY A 66 -8.67 1.06 3.12
C GLY A 66 -10.00 1.53 3.74
N LEU A 67 -10.07 2.81 4.14
CA LEU A 67 -11.31 3.41 4.67
C LEU A 67 -12.41 3.41 3.60
N PHE A 68 -12.10 3.87 2.39
CA PHE A 68 -13.07 3.93 1.31
C PHE A 68 -13.45 2.54 0.77
N ALA A 69 -12.51 1.59 0.70
CA ALA A 69 -12.81 0.20 0.40
C ALA A 69 -13.79 -0.41 1.42
N GLY A 70 -13.51 -0.25 2.72
CA GLY A 70 -14.43 -0.72 3.77
C GLY A 70 -15.80 -0.07 3.69
N MET A 71 -15.87 1.21 3.33
CA MET A 71 -17.14 1.92 3.12
C MET A 71 -17.92 1.35 1.93
N GLY A 72 -17.24 1.02 0.82
CA GLY A 72 -17.84 0.36 -0.34
C GLY A 72 -18.50 -0.97 0.03
N LEU A 73 -17.81 -1.82 0.79
CA LEU A 73 -18.33 -3.09 1.28
C LEU A 73 -19.56 -2.91 2.19
N ILE A 74 -19.55 -1.91 3.07
CA ILE A 74 -20.71 -1.58 3.92
C ILE A 74 -21.90 -1.19 3.05
N VAL A 75 -21.71 -0.32 2.04
CA VAL A 75 -22.78 0.13 1.14
C VAL A 75 -23.37 -1.05 0.35
N ILE A 76 -22.50 -1.94 -0.12
CA ILE A 76 -22.89 -3.16 -0.84
C ILE A 76 -23.83 -4.00 0.05
N GLN A 77 -23.52 -4.21 1.33
CA GLN A 77 -24.37 -5.00 2.23
C GLN A 77 -25.82 -4.50 2.37
N PHE A 78 -26.07 -3.20 2.17
CA PHE A 78 -27.41 -2.60 2.33
C PHE A 78 -28.25 -2.58 1.05
N LEU A 79 -27.67 -2.88 -0.12
CA LEU A 79 -28.43 -2.90 -1.37
C LEU A 79 -28.95 -4.32 -1.66
N PRO A 80 -30.26 -4.49 -1.97
CA PRO A 80 -30.78 -5.75 -2.47
C PRO A 80 -30.43 -5.90 -3.96
N PHE A 81 -29.30 -6.51 -4.26
CA PHE A 81 -28.90 -6.87 -5.64
C PHE A 81 -28.73 -8.38 -5.78
N ASP A 82 -28.92 -8.88 -7.01
CA ASP A 82 -28.65 -10.27 -7.35
C ASP A 82 -27.14 -10.55 -7.36
N ALA A 83 -26.75 -11.72 -6.85
CA ALA A 83 -25.34 -12.13 -6.77
C ALA A 83 -24.66 -12.31 -8.14
N ASN A 84 -25.46 -12.46 -9.20
CA ASN A 84 -24.97 -12.58 -10.58
C ASN A 84 -24.73 -11.23 -11.26
N THR A 85 -24.99 -10.11 -10.57
CA THR A 85 -24.79 -8.78 -11.15
C THR A 85 -23.37 -8.28 -10.90
N THR A 86 -22.79 -7.56 -11.87
CA THR A 86 -21.48 -6.90 -11.72
C THR A 86 -21.54 -5.63 -10.85
N LEU A 87 -22.73 -5.29 -10.35
CA LEU A 87 -23.03 -4.04 -9.64
C LEU A 87 -22.21 -3.87 -8.35
N PRO A 88 -22.03 -4.91 -7.50
CA PRO A 88 -21.22 -4.81 -6.29
C PRO A 88 -19.76 -4.45 -6.59
N TRP A 89 -19.16 -5.06 -7.61
CA TRP A 89 -17.78 -4.79 -8.00
C TRP A 89 -17.61 -3.35 -8.51
N GLY A 90 -18.60 -2.84 -9.26
CA GLY A 90 -18.59 -1.45 -9.72
C GLY A 90 -18.63 -0.45 -8.57
N ILE A 91 -19.48 -0.70 -7.56
CA ILE A 91 -19.60 0.15 -6.37
C ILE A 91 -18.28 0.16 -5.59
N GLU A 92 -17.70 -1.02 -5.35
CA GLU A 92 -16.46 -1.16 -4.59
C GLU A 92 -15.30 -0.41 -5.26
N ILE A 93 -15.09 -0.63 -6.56
CA ILE A 93 -14.01 0.02 -7.32
C ILE A 93 -14.20 1.54 -7.36
N THR A 94 -15.45 2.01 -7.45
CA THR A 94 -15.77 3.44 -7.45
C THR A 94 -15.43 4.07 -6.09
N CYS A 95 -15.78 3.42 -4.98
CA CYS A 95 -15.41 3.88 -3.65
C CYS A 95 -13.89 3.94 -3.48
N ILE A 96 -13.16 2.90 -3.89
CA ILE A 96 -11.69 2.89 -3.86
C ILE A 96 -11.09 4.03 -4.69
N ALA A 97 -11.61 4.28 -5.89
CA ALA A 97 -11.16 5.36 -6.76
C ALA A 97 -11.37 6.75 -6.12
N ILE A 98 -12.48 6.95 -5.40
CA ILE A 98 -12.72 8.17 -4.62
C ILE A 98 -11.66 8.32 -3.53
N GLY A 99 -11.31 7.25 -2.82
CA GLY A 99 -10.21 7.26 -1.83
C GLY A 99 -8.87 7.70 -2.44
N PHE A 100 -8.53 7.22 -3.64
CA PHE A 100 -7.33 7.67 -4.36
C PHE A 100 -7.38 9.13 -4.81
N LEU A 101 -8.54 9.61 -5.29
CA LEU A 101 -8.73 11.00 -5.68
C LEU A 101 -8.56 11.96 -4.48
N ILE A 102 -9.13 11.61 -3.32
CA ILE A 102 -8.97 12.40 -2.11
C ILE A 102 -7.51 12.38 -1.65
N TYR A 103 -6.83 11.23 -1.71
CA TYR A 103 -5.40 11.16 -1.41
C TYR A 103 -4.58 12.10 -2.31
N TYR A 104 -4.88 12.10 -3.61
CA TYR A 104 -4.20 12.98 -4.56
C TYR A 104 -4.37 14.46 -4.20
N PHE A 105 -5.58 14.87 -3.81
CA PHE A 105 -5.85 16.26 -3.41
C PHE A 105 -5.12 16.64 -2.11
N VAL A 106 -5.14 15.75 -1.11
CA VAL A 106 -4.42 15.95 0.15
C VAL A 106 -2.90 16.02 -0.09
N ALA A 107 -2.35 15.12 -0.89
CA ALA A 107 -0.92 15.10 -1.23
C ALA A 107 -0.51 16.35 -2.02
N LYS A 108 -1.34 16.81 -2.95
CA LYS A 108 -1.10 18.03 -3.74
C LYS A 108 -1.02 19.27 -2.85
N ASN A 109 -1.95 19.43 -1.90
CA ASN A 109 -1.94 20.59 -1.00
C ASN A 109 -0.72 20.58 -0.08
N MET A 110 -0.32 19.40 0.41
CA MET A 110 0.84 19.26 1.29
C MET A 110 2.18 19.49 0.56
N SER A 111 2.23 19.24 -0.75
CA SER A 111 3.40 19.58 -1.59
C SER A 111 3.48 21.07 -1.99
N SER A 112 2.39 21.82 -1.83
CA SER A 112 2.33 23.25 -2.15
C SER A 112 2.74 24.14 -0.97
N GLU A 113 2.89 23.58 0.23
CA GLU A 113 3.32 24.27 1.46
C GLU A 113 4.81 24.04 1.80
N ALA A 114 5.55 23.30 0.96
CA ALA A 114 6.99 23.07 1.08
C ALA A 114 7.77 23.84 0.00
#